data_AF-A0A448U9T6-F1
#
_entry.id   AF-A0A448U9T6-F1
#
_cell.length_a   1.000
_cell.length_b   1.000
_cell.length_c   1.000
_cell.angle_alpha   90.00
_cell.angle_beta   90.00
_cell.angle_gamma   90.00
#
_symmetry.space_group_name_H-M   'P 1'
#
loop_
_entity.id
_entity.type
_entity.pdbx_description
1 polymer ?
#
loop_
_entity_poly.entity_id
_entity_poly.type
_entity_poly.pdbx_seq_one_letter_code
_entity_poly.pdbx_strand_id
1 'polypeptide(L)'
;MRDVIIKWAANNNVKSLKMMLAERNRTEQTETIKQPETVLQIEYKPLEPLFDTPEFETACDVVKEFWNKQQAGVKPPKQLEIKEFIRKALREKTGVDPTEAAISRVDTLTRPPEFKNQQPSSK
;
A
#
# COMPACT_ATOMS: atom_id res chain seq x y z
N MET A 1 -44.05 -51.64 -26.61
CA MET A 1 -42.76 -51.40 -27.31
C MET A 1 -41.94 -50.27 -26.66
N ARG A 2 -42.53 -49.10 -26.36
CA ARG A 2 -41.82 -47.99 -25.68
C ARG A 2 -41.17 -48.37 -24.34
N ASP A 3 -41.85 -49.17 -23.52
CA ASP A 3 -41.31 -49.56 -22.20
C ASP A 3 -40.10 -50.48 -22.29
N VAL A 4 -39.96 -51.24 -23.39
CA VAL A 4 -38.79 -52.10 -23.65
C VAL A 4 -37.57 -51.23 -23.98
N ILE A 5 -37.77 -50.16 -24.76
CA ILE A 5 -36.71 -49.23 -25.15
C ILE A 5 -36.24 -48.43 -23.92
N ILE A 6 -37.17 -47.97 -23.07
CA ILE A 6 -36.84 -47.24 -21.84
C ILE A 6 -36.07 -48.13 -20.86
N LYS A 7 -36.50 -49.39 -20.67
CA LYS A 7 -35.77 -50.35 -19.83
C LYS A 7 -34.39 -50.70 -20.39
N TRP A 8 -34.28 -50.87 -21.71
CA TRP A 8 -32.99 -51.12 -22.35
C TRP A 8 -32.05 -49.91 -22.18
N ALA A 9 -32.54 -48.69 -22.38
CA ALA A 9 -31.75 -47.46 -22.20
C ALA A 9 -31.28 -47.29 -20.74
N ALA A 10 -32.14 -47.61 -19.77
CA ALA A 10 -31.79 -47.59 -18.35
C ALA A 10 -30.70 -48.63 -18.00
N ASN A 11 -30.82 -49.87 -18.51
CA ASN A 11 -29.82 -50.92 -18.27
C ASN A 11 -28.47 -50.63 -18.96
N ASN A 12 -28.48 -49.93 -20.10
CA ASN A 12 -27.27 -49.56 -20.83
C ASN A 12 -26.73 -48.17 -20.42
N ASN A 13 -27.26 -47.58 -19.36
CA ASN A 13 -26.83 -46.28 -18.82
C ASN A 13 -26.80 -45.16 -19.88
N VAL A 14 -27.76 -45.17 -20.80
CA VAL A 14 -27.87 -44.16 -21.86
C VAL A 14 -28.43 -42.89 -21.24
N LYS A 15 -27.55 -41.92 -20.98
CA LYS A 15 -27.92 -40.64 -20.40
C LYS A 15 -28.58 -39.74 -21.45
N SER A 16 -29.69 -39.12 -21.08
CA SER A 16 -30.28 -38.05 -21.90
C SER A 16 -29.40 -36.79 -21.83
N LEU A 17 -29.45 -35.97 -22.88
CA LEU A 17 -28.76 -34.67 -22.92
C LEU A 17 -29.11 -33.80 -21.69
N LYS A 18 -30.37 -33.86 -21.23
CA LYS A 18 -30.84 -33.15 -20.04
C LYS A 18 -30.14 -33.63 -18.76
N MET A 19 -29.90 -34.94 -18.63
CA MET A 19 -29.15 -35.49 -17.50
C MET A 19 -27.67 -35.11 -17.56
N MET A 20 -27.06 -35.13 -18.75
CA MET A 20 -25.66 -34.73 -18.93
C MET A 20 -25.45 -33.24 -18.60
N LEU A 21 -26.36 -32.35 -19.01
CA LEU A 21 -26.31 -30.94 -18.64
C LEU A 21 -26.45 -30.74 -17.12
N ALA A 22 -27.35 -31.48 -16.47
CA ALA A 22 -27.55 -31.37 -15.03
C ALA A 22 -26.32 -31.83 -14.23
N GLU A 23 -25.64 -32.88 -14.67
CA GLU A 23 -24.38 -33.32 -14.08
C GLU A 23 -23.27 -32.27 -14.25
N ARG A 24 -23.11 -31.72 -15.46
CA ARG A 24 -22.11 -30.69 -15.76
C ARG A 24 -22.28 -29.43 -14.93
N ASN A 25 -23.51 -28.90 -14.85
CA ASN A 25 -23.82 -27.72 -14.04
C ASN A 25 -23.55 -27.95 -12.56
N ARG A 26 -23.77 -29.18 -12.06
CA ARG A 26 -23.49 -29.54 -10.67
C ARG A 26 -21.98 -29.56 -10.40
N THR A 27 -21.18 -30.09 -11.34
CA THR A 27 -19.71 -30.12 -11.22
C THR A 27 -19.12 -28.71 -11.27
N GLU A 28 -19.55 -27.87 -12.21
CA GLU A 28 -19.10 -26.48 -12.37
C GLU A 28 -19.43 -25.60 -11.13
N GLN A 29 -20.58 -25.83 -10.48
CA GLN A 29 -20.94 -25.16 -9.22
C GLN A 29 -20.02 -25.57 -8.05
N THR A 30 -19.61 -26.83 -7.97
CA THR A 30 -18.67 -27.29 -6.93
C THR A 30 -17.23 -26.84 -7.14
N GLU A 31 -16.80 -26.65 -8.38
CA GLU A 31 -15.43 -26.22 -8.71
C GLU A 31 -15.22 -24.72 -8.46
N THR A 32 -16.25 -23.89 -8.66
CA THR A 32 -16.20 -22.43 -8.46
C THR A 32 -15.96 -22.03 -6.98
N ILE A 33 -16.30 -22.90 -6.03
CA ILE A 33 -16.19 -22.62 -4.59
C ILE A 33 -14.77 -22.91 -4.03
N LYS A 34 -13.88 -23.53 -4.82
CA LYS A 34 -12.56 -24.01 -4.36
C LYS A 34 -11.37 -23.25 -4.95
N GLN A 35 -11.50 -21.97 -5.27
CA GLN A 35 -10.30 -21.14 -5.43
C GLN A 35 -9.93 -20.56 -4.07
N PRO A 36 -8.89 -21.07 -3.38
CA PRO A 36 -8.38 -20.39 -2.21
C PRO A 36 -7.82 -19.05 -2.66
N GLU A 37 -8.27 -17.96 -2.02
CA GLU A 37 -7.63 -16.67 -2.15
C GLU A 37 -6.15 -16.84 -1.76
N THR A 38 -5.26 -16.84 -2.75
CA THR A 38 -3.82 -16.86 -2.50
C THR A 38 -3.44 -15.50 -1.93
N VAL A 39 -3.46 -15.40 -0.60
CA VAL A 39 -2.91 -14.26 0.12
C VAL A 39 -1.40 -14.28 -0.10
N LEU A 40 -0.92 -13.45 -1.03
CA LEU A 40 0.51 -13.24 -1.25
C LEU A 40 1.09 -12.60 0.02
N GLN A 41 1.77 -13.41 0.85
CA GLN A 41 2.59 -12.90 1.94
C GLN A 41 3.82 -12.24 1.33
N ILE A 42 3.79 -10.92 1.20
CA ILE A 42 4.96 -10.13 0.86
C ILE A 42 5.85 -10.13 2.10
N GLU A 43 6.94 -10.90 2.07
CA GLU A 43 7.96 -10.85 3.11
C GLU A 43 8.58 -9.45 3.15
N TYR A 44 8.50 -8.81 4.32
CA TYR A 44 9.09 -7.50 4.54
C TYR A 44 10.61 -7.62 4.59
N LYS A 45 11.28 -7.27 3.49
CA LYS A 45 12.73 -7.12 3.46
C LYS A 45 13.10 -5.64 3.67
N PRO A 46 13.69 -5.26 4.80
CA PRO A 46 14.18 -3.90 4.98
C PRO A 46 15.29 -3.63 3.97
N LEU A 47 15.10 -2.59 3.15
CA LEU A 47 16.10 -2.13 2.19
C LEU A 47 17.21 -1.41 2.96
N GLU A 48 18.41 -1.99 2.98
CA GLU A 48 19.60 -1.28 3.47
C GLU A 48 20.02 -0.25 2.41
N PRO A 49 20.01 1.06 2.72
CA PRO A 49 20.40 2.07 1.75
C PRO A 49 21.89 1.92 1.43
N LEU A 50 22.22 1.80 0.14
CA LEU A 50 23.59 1.67 -0.35
C LEU A 50 24.45 2.93 -0.09
N PHE A 51 23.81 4.06 0.24
CA PHE A 51 24.46 5.34 0.43
C PHE A 51 24.08 5.93 1.79
N ASP A 52 25.09 6.29 2.59
CA ASP A 52 24.91 7.13 3.77
C ASP A 52 24.49 8.53 3.32
N THR A 53 23.17 8.77 3.34
CA THR A 53 22.59 10.08 3.06
C THR A 53 22.02 10.67 4.35
N PRO A 54 22.82 11.45 5.12
CA PRO A 54 22.37 12.14 6.34
C PRO A 54 21.13 13.02 6.12
N GLU A 55 21.01 13.61 4.92
CA GLU A 55 19.85 14.41 4.52
C GLU A 55 18.54 13.58 4.47
N PHE A 56 18.63 12.30 4.12
CA PHE A 56 17.46 11.42 4.04
C PHE A 56 17.05 10.91 5.43
N GLU A 57 18.01 10.52 6.26
CA GLU A 57 17.70 10.11 7.64
C GLU A 57 17.03 11.24 8.42
N THR A 58 17.60 12.45 8.31
CA THR A 58 17.02 13.65 8.93
C THR A 58 15.63 13.96 8.37
N ALA A 59 15.40 13.75 7.07
CA ALA A 59 14.07 13.86 6.49
C ALA A 59 13.09 12.85 7.09
N CYS A 60 13.50 11.59 7.26
CA CYS A 60 12.68 10.56 7.90
C CYS A 60 12.35 10.90 9.36
N ASP A 61 13.30 11.43 10.12
CA ASP A 61 13.10 11.82 11.52
C ASP A 61 12.12 12.98 11.65
N VAL A 62 12.23 13.99 10.77
CA VAL A 62 11.27 15.11 10.70
C VAL A 62 9.85 14.62 10.40
N VAL A 63 9.71 13.67 9.47
CA VAL A 63 8.41 13.07 9.13
C VAL A 63 7.82 12.30 10.31
N LYS A 64 8.61 11.49 11.01
CA LYS A 64 8.15 10.76 12.20
C LYS A 64 7.75 11.68 13.35
N GLU A 65 8.54 12.73 13.59
CA GLU A 65 8.36 13.63 14.73
C GLU A 65 7.21 14.62 14.52
N PHE A 66 7.12 15.24 13.35
CA PHE A 66 6.18 16.33 13.09
C PHE A 66 4.99 15.87 12.25
N TRP A 67 5.24 15.26 11.09
CA TRP A 67 4.19 15.03 10.10
C TRP A 67 3.31 13.81 10.40
N ASN A 68 3.87 12.71 10.93
CA ASN A 68 3.09 11.53 11.31
C ASN A 68 2.25 11.73 12.58
N LYS A 69 2.65 12.68 13.45
CA LYS A 69 1.88 13.03 14.66
C LYS A 69 0.78 14.06 14.37
N GLN A 70 0.77 14.68 13.19
CA GLN A 70 -0.28 15.62 12.82
C GLN A 70 -1.60 14.87 12.53
N GLN A 71 -2.64 15.21 13.27
CA GLN A 71 -4.01 14.78 12.94
C GLN A 71 -4.52 15.58 11.73
N ALA A 72 -5.30 14.91 10.87
CA ALA A 72 -5.88 15.51 9.68
C ALA A 72 -6.69 16.77 10.04
N GLY A 73 -6.40 17.89 9.37
CA GLY A 73 -7.12 19.17 9.54
C GLY A 73 -6.52 20.14 10.57
N VAL A 74 -5.40 19.82 11.22
CA VAL A 74 -4.69 20.74 12.10
C VAL A 74 -3.75 21.64 11.29
N LYS A 75 -3.54 22.88 11.75
CA LYS A 75 -2.58 23.81 11.14
C LYS A 75 -1.17 23.20 11.14
N PRO A 76 -0.36 23.45 10.09
CA PRO A 76 1.00 22.96 10.04
C PRO A 76 1.81 23.57 11.20
N PRO A 77 2.85 22.86 11.69
CA PRO A 77 3.73 23.38 12.73
C PRO A 77 4.42 24.66 12.24
N LYS A 78 4.86 25.52 13.16
CA LYS A 78 5.54 26.76 12.77
C LYS A 78 6.80 26.42 11.99
N GLN A 79 6.98 27.09 10.85
CA GLN A 79 8.11 26.80 9.96
C GLN A 79 9.48 27.04 10.63
N LEU A 80 9.55 27.94 11.61
CA LEU A 80 10.75 28.17 12.42
C LEU A 80 11.14 26.93 13.24
N GLU A 81 10.18 26.29 13.91
CA GLU A 81 10.41 25.11 14.75
C GLU A 81 10.92 23.92 13.91
N ILE A 82 10.34 23.71 12.72
CA ILE A 82 10.78 22.66 11.79
C ILE A 82 12.20 22.92 11.29
N LYS A 83 12.52 24.17 10.91
CA LYS A 83 13.86 24.53 10.41
C LYS A 83 14.94 24.41 11.49
N GLU A 84 14.62 24.77 12.74
CA GLU A 84 15.54 24.60 13.88
C GLU A 84 15.78 23.12 14.17
N PHE A 85 14.74 22.30 14.12
CA PHE A 85 14.86 20.85 14.29
C PHE A 85 15.73 20.22 13.19
N ILE A 86 15.48 20.56 11.92
CA ILE A 86 16.28 20.11 10.78
C ILE A 86 17.75 20.53 10.96
N ARG A 87 18.00 21.77 11.38
CA ARG A 87 19.37 22.27 11.63
C ARG A 87 20.07 21.43 12.71
N LYS A 88 19.38 21.14 13.82
CA LYS A 88 19.94 20.34 14.91
C LYS A 88 20.23 18.91 14.47
N ALA A 89 19.29 18.27 13.78
CA ALA A 89 19.42 16.89 13.30
C ALA A 89 20.53 16.74 12.24
N LEU A 90 20.63 17.69 11.29
CA LEU A 90 21.71 17.69 10.29
C LEU A 90 23.09 17.93 10.93
N ARG A 91 23.17 18.81 11.92
CA ARG A 91 24.42 19.07 12.65
C ARG A 91 24.86 17.85 13.47
N GLU A 92 23.93 17.15 14.10
CA GLU A 92 24.23 15.92 14.87
C GLU A 92 24.75 14.80 13.97
N LYS A 93 24.20 14.67 12.75
CA LYS A 93 24.60 13.61 11.80
C LYS A 93 25.84 13.94 10.99
N THR A 94 26.02 15.21 10.60
CA THR A 94 27.10 15.61 9.68
C THR A 94 28.31 16.21 10.42
N GLY A 95 28.14 16.63 11.69
CA GLY A 95 29.18 17.31 12.47
C GLY A 95 29.52 18.73 11.99
N VAL A 96 28.93 19.17 10.88
CA VAL A 96 29.14 20.48 10.25
C VAL A 96 27.84 21.29 10.36
N ASP A 97 27.94 22.61 10.53
CA ASP A 97 26.76 23.48 10.49
C ASP A 97 26.17 23.48 9.06
N PRO A 98 24.91 23.03 8.89
CA PRO A 98 24.31 22.88 7.57
C PRO A 98 23.97 24.23 6.94
N THR A 99 24.21 24.35 5.63
CA THR A 99 23.83 25.52 4.84
C THR A 99 22.30 25.70 4.83
N GLU A 100 21.81 26.95 4.79
CA GLU A 100 20.37 27.23 4.71
C GLU A 100 19.68 26.56 3.52
N ALA A 101 20.40 26.40 2.40
CA ALA A 101 19.93 25.65 1.24
C ALA A 101 19.65 24.18 1.55
N ALA A 102 20.50 23.51 2.35
CA ALA A 102 20.29 22.13 2.76
C ALA A 102 19.07 21.99 3.68
N ILE A 103 18.90 22.92 4.63
CA ILE A 103 17.74 22.96 5.51
C ILE A 103 16.45 23.16 4.68
N SER A 104 16.47 24.06 3.71
CA SER A 104 15.32 24.29 2.83
C SER A 104 15.00 23.08 1.96
N ARG A 105 16.00 22.36 1.45
CA ARG A 105 15.78 21.12 0.68
C ARG A 105 15.06 20.07 1.53
N VAL A 106 15.54 19.81 2.73
CA VAL A 106 14.92 18.84 3.66
C VAL A 106 13.50 19.27 4.06
N ASP A 107 13.27 20.56 4.35
CA ASP A 107 11.92 21.09 4.65
C ASP A 107 10.97 20.86 3.46
N THR A 108 11.40 21.18 2.23
CA THR A 108 10.58 20.97 1.03
C THR A 108 10.31 19.52 0.67
N LEU A 109 11.24 18.62 1.04
CA LEU A 109 11.14 17.19 0.78
C LEU A 109 10.21 16.48 1.78
N THR A 110 10.21 16.94 3.03
CA THR A 110 9.40 16.36 4.12
C THR A 110 7.98 16.92 4.20
N ARG A 111 7.75 18.12 3.65
CA ARG A 111 6.45 18.79 3.74
C ARG A 111 5.36 18.09 2.89
N PRO A 112 4.21 17.73 3.49
CA PRO A 112 3.10 17.11 2.76
C PRO A 112 2.53 18.02 1.66
N PRO A 113 1.92 17.44 0.60
CA PRO A 113 1.36 18.20 -0.53
C PRO A 113 0.36 19.28 -0.10
N GLU A 114 -0.43 19.01 0.95
CA GLU A 114 -1.45 19.90 1.51
C GLU A 114 -0.87 21.25 2.01
N PHE A 115 0.41 21.25 2.40
CA PHE A 115 1.08 22.41 2.99
C PHE A 115 2.12 23.04 2.06
N LYS A 116 2.38 22.43 0.90
CA LYS A 116 3.47 22.82 -0.01
C LYS A 116 3.22 24.15 -0.73
N ASN A 117 1.96 24.52 -0.93
CA ASN A 117 1.55 25.73 -1.67
C ASN A 117 0.87 26.79 -0.77
N GLN A 118 1.01 26.68 0.55
CA GLN A 118 0.46 27.71 1.44
C GLN A 118 1.32 28.97 1.34
N GLN A 119 0.80 29.97 0.61
CA GLN A 119 1.32 31.33 0.64
C GLN A 119 1.22 31.85 2.08
N PRO A 120 2.24 32.54 2.60
CA PRO A 120 2.12 33.21 3.89
C PRO A 120 0.94 34.17 3.78
N SER A 121 -0.12 33.95 4.57
CA SER A 121 -1.20 34.92 4.64
C SER A 121 -0.60 36.20 5.19
N SER A 122 -0.44 37.22 4.33
CA SER A 122 0.00 38.54 4.73
C SER A 122 -0.92 39.03 5.86
N LYS A 123 -0.35 39.30 7.03
CA LYS A 123 -0.98 40.05 8.11
C LYS A 123 -0.23 41.36 8.26
#